data_AF-A0A6A6XN70-F1
#
_entry.id   AF-A0A6A6XN70-F1
#
_cell.length_a   1.000
_cell.length_b   1.000
_cell.length_c   1.000
_cell.angle_alpha   90.00
_cell.angle_beta   90.00
_cell.angle_gamma   90.00
#
_symmetry.space_group_name_H-M   'P 1'
#
loop_
_entity.id
_entity.type
_entity.pdbx_description
1 polymer ?
#
loop_
_entity_poly.entity_id
_entity_poly.type
_entity_poly.pdbx_seq_one_letter_code
_entity_poly.pdbx_strand_id
1 'polypeptide(L)'
;MALLAQTLRRSFLETRSILPPAFLLPFRANITTVSHGQSTGTVTEPLIQSGQQVPKDIQQQAAASPDSTKPVIFSRPASQIQKDATPSPLTPSIRHLLPLLHTQPSHYLTIHIHGHPYLITRGDSVRLPFLMPKVKPGDVLRLNRATHIGSRDYTLKAPEAIKGTRDAVKQILYLDERLFVCRAMVVGIESEPMRVLEKTKRRQRHVKHVYSKHKFTVLKISEVEIRSLEEYEALLEEK
;
A
#
# COMPACT_ATOMS: atom_id res chain seq x y z
N MET A 1 -22.40 -27.49 -58.31
CA MET A 1 -21.41 -28.48 -58.78
C MET A 1 -20.10 -28.22 -58.07
N ALA A 2 -19.55 -29.24 -57.44
CA ALA A 2 -18.33 -29.22 -56.63
C ALA A 2 -17.11 -29.54 -57.49
N LEU A 3 -16.00 -28.82 -57.30
CA LEU A 3 -14.59 -29.23 -57.57
C LEU A 3 -13.70 -28.24 -56.76
N LEU A 4 -13.26 -28.51 -55.53
CA LEU A 4 -12.12 -29.32 -55.07
C LEU A 4 -10.75 -29.08 -55.74
N ALA A 5 -9.85 -28.54 -54.91
CA ALA A 5 -8.40 -28.73 -54.81
C ALA A 5 -7.45 -27.98 -55.78
N GLN A 6 -6.54 -27.20 -55.18
CA GLN A 6 -5.16 -27.64 -54.91
C GLN A 6 -4.43 -26.62 -53.99
N THR A 7 -4.01 -27.08 -52.82
CA THR A 7 -3.18 -26.32 -51.87
C THR A 7 -1.70 -26.57 -52.19
N LEU A 8 -0.97 -25.51 -52.52
CA LEU A 8 0.49 -25.56 -52.67
C LEU A 8 1.14 -25.62 -51.29
N ARG A 9 1.74 -26.77 -50.99
CA ARG A 9 2.61 -26.99 -49.82
C ARG A 9 3.93 -26.25 -50.04
N ARG A 10 4.18 -25.19 -49.27
CA ARG A 10 5.51 -24.58 -49.14
C ARG A 10 6.21 -25.22 -47.94
N SER A 11 7.17 -26.10 -48.23
CA SER A 11 8.07 -26.71 -47.26
C SER A 11 9.04 -25.67 -46.71
N PHE A 12 8.91 -25.33 -45.43
CA PHE A 12 9.97 -24.63 -44.70
C PHE A 12 10.93 -25.67 -44.12
N LEU A 13 12.22 -25.45 -44.41
CA LEU A 13 13.35 -26.26 -43.97
C LEU A 13 13.48 -26.19 -42.45
N GLU A 14 13.30 -27.35 -41.82
CA GLU A 14 13.59 -27.61 -40.42
C GLU A 14 15.12 -27.77 -40.27
N THR A 15 15.82 -26.70 -39.88
CA THR A 15 17.21 -26.80 -39.44
C THR A 15 17.26 -27.49 -38.08
N ARG A 16 17.35 -28.82 -38.09
CA ARG A 16 17.73 -29.61 -36.92
C ARG A 16 19.18 -29.29 -36.56
N SER A 17 19.38 -28.51 -35.51
CA SER A 17 20.64 -28.50 -34.78
C SER A 17 20.80 -29.86 -34.09
N ILE A 18 21.68 -30.69 -34.65
CA ILE A 18 22.12 -31.94 -34.02
C ILE A 18 23.11 -31.55 -32.93
N LEU A 19 22.62 -31.32 -31.71
CA LEU A 19 23.45 -31.28 -30.51
C LEU A 19 23.24 -32.60 -29.73
N PRO A 20 24.32 -33.27 -29.30
CA PRO A 20 24.20 -34.51 -28.53
C PRO A 20 23.60 -34.27 -27.13
N PRO A 21 22.95 -35.28 -26.53
CA PRO A 21 22.33 -35.17 -25.22
C PRO A 21 23.36 -34.87 -24.12
N ALA A 22 23.00 -33.97 -23.20
CA ALA A 22 23.87 -33.34 -22.19
C ALA A 22 24.44 -34.27 -21.08
N PHE A 23 24.33 -35.60 -21.23
CA PHE A 23 24.83 -36.57 -20.24
C PHE A 23 26.18 -37.20 -20.60
N LEU A 24 26.79 -36.82 -21.73
CA LEU A 24 28.08 -37.36 -22.21
C LEU A 24 29.26 -36.38 -22.13
N LEU A 25 29.15 -35.26 -21.41
CA LEU A 25 30.27 -34.33 -21.23
C LEU A 25 31.04 -34.62 -19.93
N PRO A 26 32.28 -35.15 -19.99
CA PRO A 26 33.04 -35.52 -18.81
C PRO A 26 33.95 -34.39 -18.33
N PHE A 27 33.46 -33.16 -18.15
CA PHE A 27 34.26 -32.12 -17.48
C PHE A 27 33.35 -31.11 -16.76
N ARG A 28 33.27 -31.24 -15.43
CA ARG A 28 32.77 -30.18 -14.56
C ARG A 28 33.80 -29.05 -14.52
N ALA A 29 33.54 -27.95 -15.21
CA ALA A 29 34.16 -26.68 -14.88
C ALA A 29 33.36 -26.03 -13.74
N ASN A 30 33.97 -25.90 -12.57
CA ASN A 30 33.42 -25.13 -11.46
C ASN A 30 33.45 -23.65 -11.85
N ILE A 31 32.31 -23.10 -12.24
CA ILE A 31 32.17 -21.65 -12.49
C ILE A 31 32.08 -20.96 -11.13
N THR A 32 33.21 -20.42 -10.67
CA THR A 32 33.26 -19.45 -9.58
C THR A 32 32.84 -18.09 -10.12
N THR A 33 31.64 -17.63 -9.76
CA THR A 33 31.22 -16.25 -10.04
C THR A 33 31.90 -15.31 -9.06
N VAL A 34 32.93 -14.61 -9.54
CA VAL A 34 33.59 -13.51 -8.83
C VAL A 34 32.68 -12.27 -8.95
N SER A 35 32.21 -11.74 -7.82
CA SER A 35 31.50 -10.47 -7.78
C SER A 35 32.48 -9.30 -7.81
N HIS A 36 32.45 -8.49 -8.87
CA HIS A 36 33.12 -7.19 -8.87
C HIS A 36 32.26 -6.19 -8.07
N GLY A 37 32.70 -5.88 -6.85
CA GLY A 37 32.22 -4.73 -6.09
C GLY A 37 32.79 -3.45 -6.69
N GLN A 38 31.92 -2.48 -6.99
CA GLN A 38 32.34 -1.14 -7.40
C GLN A 38 32.98 -0.43 -6.22
N SER A 39 34.24 -0.04 -6.40
CA SER A 39 35.00 0.83 -5.52
C SER A 39 34.50 2.28 -5.67
N THR A 40 34.05 2.89 -4.58
CA THR A 40 34.01 4.35 -4.41
C THR A 40 34.98 4.74 -3.32
N GLY A 41 35.70 5.83 -3.58
CA GLY A 41 36.92 6.25 -2.89
C GLY A 41 36.81 6.42 -1.38
N THR A 42 37.90 6.01 -0.74
CA THR A 42 38.68 6.78 0.23
C THR A 42 37.90 7.57 1.29
N VAL A 43 37.68 6.93 2.44
CA VAL A 43 37.72 7.63 3.74
C VAL A 43 38.63 6.85 4.66
N THR A 44 39.68 7.52 5.09
CA THR A 44 40.64 7.11 6.12
C THR A 44 39.94 6.96 7.48
N GLU A 45 39.99 5.76 8.06
CA GLU A 45 40.09 5.59 9.52
C GLU A 45 41.58 5.70 9.90
N PRO A 46 41.92 6.30 11.05
CA PRO A 46 41.85 5.48 12.26
C PRO A 46 41.49 6.27 13.54
N LEU A 47 40.74 5.65 14.46
CA LEU A 47 41.23 5.49 15.83
C LEU A 47 40.44 4.44 16.61
N ILE A 48 41.12 3.34 16.84
CA ILE A 48 40.90 2.35 17.88
C ILE A 48 41.20 3.01 19.25
N GLN A 49 40.48 2.59 20.29
CA GLN A 49 40.69 2.79 21.74
C GLN A 49 40.08 4.03 22.43
N SER A 50 38.91 3.83 23.03
CA SER A 50 38.70 4.00 24.49
C SER A 50 37.38 3.28 24.81
N GLY A 51 37.31 2.34 25.76
CA GLY A 51 37.87 2.42 27.09
C GLY A 51 36.73 2.85 28.02
N GLN A 52 36.06 1.84 28.58
CA GLN A 52 35.04 1.93 29.63
C GLN A 52 35.15 3.17 30.52
N GLN A 53 34.12 4.02 30.56
CA GLN A 53 33.75 4.76 31.77
C GLN A 53 32.23 4.89 31.89
N VAL A 54 31.67 4.05 32.75
CA VAL A 54 30.33 4.22 33.34
C VAL A 54 30.49 5.23 34.47
N PRO A 55 29.81 6.39 34.47
CA PRO A 55 29.78 7.26 35.63
C PRO A 55 29.00 6.56 36.76
N LYS A 56 29.70 6.27 37.85
CA LYS A 56 29.09 5.98 39.15
C LYS A 56 28.75 7.30 39.81
N ASP A 57 27.56 7.81 39.57
CA ASP A 57 26.93 8.83 40.41
C ASP A 57 25.43 8.76 40.18
N ILE A 58 24.75 7.98 41.03
CA ILE A 58 23.43 8.20 41.65
C ILE A 58 23.32 7.05 42.67
N GLN A 59 24.14 7.13 43.71
CA GLN A 59 23.93 6.42 44.96
C GLN A 59 23.83 7.49 46.04
N GLN A 60 22.62 8.01 46.26
CA GLN A 60 22.19 8.68 47.49
C GLN A 60 20.73 9.12 47.37
N GLN A 61 19.79 8.17 47.47
CA GLN A 61 18.54 8.41 48.20
C GLN A 61 17.88 7.06 48.51
N ALA A 62 18.40 6.38 49.53
CA ALA A 62 17.72 5.26 50.17
C ALA A 62 17.40 5.70 51.60
N ALA A 63 16.17 6.14 51.83
CA ALA A 63 15.53 6.13 53.15
C ALA A 63 14.00 6.21 53.00
N ALA A 64 13.33 5.30 53.71
CA ALA A 64 11.93 5.29 54.15
C ALA A 64 10.82 4.68 53.23
N SER A 65 10.62 3.39 53.51
CA SER A 65 9.37 2.71 53.89
C SER A 65 8.38 2.20 52.82
N PRO A 66 7.82 0.97 53.03
CA PRO A 66 6.97 0.27 52.08
C PRO A 66 5.47 0.45 52.38
N ASP A 67 4.63 0.69 51.36
CA ASP A 67 3.24 0.26 51.48
C ASP A 67 2.45 0.12 50.15
N SER A 68 1.63 -0.93 50.14
CA SER A 68 0.56 -1.30 49.21
C SER A 68 0.89 -1.62 47.74
N THR A 69 0.98 -2.94 47.46
CA THR A 69 0.66 -3.55 46.17
C THR A 69 -0.80 -3.27 45.79
N LYS A 70 -1.01 -2.41 44.79
CA LYS A 70 -2.26 -2.35 44.00
C LYS A 70 -1.96 -2.87 42.58
N PRO A 71 -2.74 -3.82 42.05
CA PRO A 71 -2.48 -4.36 40.72
C PRO A 71 -2.76 -3.30 39.65
N VAL A 72 -1.75 -3.01 38.85
CA VAL A 72 -1.85 -2.21 37.63
C VAL A 72 -2.70 -3.00 36.63
N ILE A 73 -3.94 -2.56 36.45
CA ILE A 73 -4.80 -3.02 35.36
C ILE A 73 -4.14 -2.53 34.08
N PHE A 74 -3.57 -3.43 33.29
CA PHE A 74 -3.19 -3.15 31.91
C PHE A 74 -4.47 -2.87 31.12
N SER A 75 -4.86 -1.61 31.03
CA SER A 75 -5.87 -1.16 30.10
C SER A 75 -5.33 -1.40 28.70
N ARG A 76 -5.95 -2.36 28.01
CA ARG A 76 -5.78 -2.62 26.58
C ARG A 76 -5.90 -1.27 25.85
N PRO A 77 -4.92 -0.86 25.00
CA PRO A 77 -5.04 0.40 24.29
C PRO A 77 -6.29 0.32 23.42
N ALA A 78 -7.28 1.16 23.76
CA ALA A 78 -8.47 1.33 22.96
C ALA A 78 -8.06 1.67 21.52
N SER A 79 -8.74 1.08 20.55
CA SER A 79 -8.65 1.42 19.13
C SER A 79 -8.62 2.95 18.98
N GLN A 80 -7.49 3.47 18.51
CA GLN A 80 -7.23 4.90 18.39
C GLN A 80 -8.29 5.53 17.48
N ILE A 81 -9.27 6.20 18.09
CA ILE A 81 -10.16 7.13 17.39
C ILE A 81 -9.24 8.28 16.95
N GLN A 82 -8.86 8.28 15.66
CA GLN A 82 -8.04 9.34 15.09
C GLN A 82 -8.81 10.64 15.25
N LYS A 83 -8.22 11.61 15.97
CA LYS A 83 -8.82 12.93 16.17
C LYS A 83 -8.90 13.60 14.81
N ASP A 84 -10.11 13.86 14.32
CA ASP A 84 -10.33 14.66 13.13
C ASP A 84 -9.76 16.07 13.40
N ALA A 85 -8.70 16.42 12.66
CA ALA A 85 -8.04 17.71 12.80
C ALA A 85 -9.02 18.84 12.48
N THR A 86 -9.00 19.89 13.31
CA THR A 86 -9.72 21.15 13.11
C THR A 86 -9.37 21.77 11.75
N PRO A 87 -10.32 22.44 11.06
CA PRO A 87 -10.09 22.98 9.72
C PRO A 87 -8.98 24.04 9.76
N SER A 88 -7.83 23.74 9.17
CA SER A 88 -6.81 24.75 8.91
C SER A 88 -7.24 25.60 7.71
N PRO A 89 -7.09 26.93 7.76
CA PRO A 89 -7.39 27.77 6.60
C PRO A 89 -6.55 27.35 5.40
N LEU A 90 -7.16 27.36 4.21
CA LEU A 90 -6.47 27.07 2.96
C LEU A 90 -5.29 28.03 2.75
N THR A 91 -4.15 27.49 2.35
CA THR A 91 -2.98 28.28 1.96
C THR A 91 -3.32 29.17 0.75
N PRO A 92 -2.84 30.42 0.67
CA PRO A 92 -3.14 31.33 -0.46
C PRO A 92 -2.81 30.74 -1.83
N SER A 93 -1.77 29.90 -1.92
CA SER A 93 -1.42 29.17 -3.15
C SER A 93 -2.54 28.22 -3.60
N ILE A 94 -3.16 27.49 -2.66
CA ILE A 94 -4.24 26.55 -2.97
C ILE A 94 -5.48 27.32 -3.46
N ARG A 95 -5.79 28.48 -2.85
CA ARG A 95 -6.91 29.33 -3.30
C ARG A 95 -6.78 29.77 -4.75
N HIS A 96 -5.56 30.07 -5.21
CA HIS A 96 -5.33 30.48 -6.59
C HIS A 96 -5.32 29.31 -7.59
N LEU A 97 -4.77 28.15 -7.19
CA LEU A 97 -4.58 27.00 -8.08
C LEU A 97 -5.78 26.05 -8.13
N LEU A 98 -6.62 26.01 -7.10
CA LEU A 98 -7.77 25.12 -7.04
C LEU A 98 -8.80 25.38 -8.15
N PRO A 99 -9.15 26.64 -8.50
CA PRO A 99 -9.98 26.92 -9.66
C PRO A 99 -9.37 26.39 -10.98
N LEU A 100 -8.05 26.53 -11.17
CA LEU A 100 -7.36 26.02 -12.36
C LEU A 100 -7.38 24.49 -12.43
N LEU A 101 -7.33 23.82 -11.28
CA LEU A 101 -7.45 22.37 -11.19
C LEU A 101 -8.89 21.92 -11.50
N HIS A 102 -9.89 22.66 -10.99
CA HIS A 102 -11.31 22.37 -11.20
C HIS A 102 -11.74 22.52 -12.67
N THR A 103 -11.21 23.49 -13.40
CA THR A 103 -11.54 23.70 -14.83
C THR A 103 -11.04 22.58 -15.76
N GLN A 104 -10.11 21.75 -15.30
CA GLN A 104 -9.61 20.63 -16.10
C GLN A 104 -10.64 19.49 -16.19
N PRO A 105 -10.71 18.76 -17.31
CA PRO A 105 -11.81 17.82 -17.57
C PRO A 105 -11.71 16.49 -16.83
N SER A 106 -10.50 16.05 -16.48
CA SER A 106 -10.25 14.70 -15.97
C SER A 106 -9.46 14.72 -14.67
N HIS A 107 -10.01 14.11 -13.63
CA HIS A 107 -9.39 14.07 -12.30
C HIS A 107 -9.10 12.64 -11.86
N TYR A 108 -7.98 12.47 -11.16
CA TYR A 108 -7.61 11.24 -10.47
C TYR A 108 -7.41 11.52 -8.98
N LEU A 109 -7.73 10.54 -8.15
CA LEU A 109 -7.58 10.61 -6.70
C LEU A 109 -6.73 9.46 -6.20
N THR A 110 -5.92 9.72 -5.18
CA THR A 110 -5.29 8.68 -4.36
C THR A 110 -6.04 8.59 -3.04
N ILE A 111 -7.04 7.70 -3.01
CA ILE A 111 -7.88 7.45 -1.83
C ILE A 111 -7.23 6.44 -0.89
N HIS A 112 -7.64 6.46 0.38
CA HIS A 112 -7.21 5.47 1.37
C HIS A 112 -8.38 4.68 1.93
N ILE A 113 -8.32 3.36 1.82
CA ILE A 113 -9.26 2.44 2.45
C ILE A 113 -8.48 1.61 3.47
N HIS A 114 -8.84 1.71 4.74
CA HIS A 114 -8.09 1.13 5.87
C HIS A 114 -6.57 1.40 5.83
N GLY A 115 -6.17 2.60 5.38
CA GLY A 115 -4.77 3.01 5.30
C GLY A 115 -4.02 2.53 4.06
N HIS A 116 -4.65 1.76 3.18
CA HIS A 116 -4.06 1.35 1.90
C HIS A 116 -4.42 2.33 0.78
N PRO A 117 -3.44 2.86 0.02
CA PRO A 117 -3.69 3.79 -1.08
C PRO A 117 -4.22 3.07 -2.32
N TYR A 118 -5.22 3.68 -2.97
CA TYR A 118 -5.70 3.28 -4.29
C TYR A 118 -5.77 4.53 -5.18
N LEU A 119 -5.06 4.49 -6.32
CA LEU A 119 -5.17 5.50 -7.36
C LEU A 119 -6.37 5.15 -8.23
N ILE A 120 -7.32 6.08 -8.34
CA ILE A 120 -8.59 5.85 -9.02
C ILE A 120 -9.01 7.05 -9.87
N THR A 121 -9.81 6.76 -10.87
CA THR A 121 -10.56 7.69 -11.70
C THR A 121 -12.03 7.28 -11.74
N ARG A 122 -12.89 8.12 -12.34
CA ARG A 122 -14.32 7.81 -12.49
C ARG A 122 -14.51 6.58 -13.38
N GLY A 123 -15.28 5.61 -12.89
CA GLY A 123 -15.60 4.37 -13.64
C GLY A 123 -14.68 3.19 -13.32
N ASP A 124 -13.59 3.41 -12.58
CA ASP A 124 -12.67 2.34 -12.20
C ASP A 124 -13.31 1.31 -11.29
N SER A 125 -12.84 0.06 -11.38
CA SER A 125 -13.27 -1.04 -10.52
C SER A 125 -12.13 -1.44 -9.60
N VAL A 126 -12.33 -1.26 -8.29
CA VAL A 126 -11.34 -1.53 -7.25
C VAL A 126 -11.71 -2.82 -6.54
N ARG A 127 -10.82 -3.82 -6.61
CA ARG A 127 -10.96 -5.08 -5.86
C ARG A 127 -10.19 -4.99 -4.54
N LEU A 128 -10.92 -4.98 -3.43
CA LEU A 128 -10.35 -4.86 -2.09
C LEU A 128 -9.89 -6.23 -1.56
N PRO A 129 -8.70 -6.31 -0.92
CA PRO A 129 -8.11 -7.56 -0.41
C PRO A 129 -8.75 -8.05 0.90
N PHE A 130 -10.03 -7.77 1.11
CA PHE A 130 -10.79 -8.21 2.28
C PHE A 130 -12.30 -8.15 1.99
N LEU A 131 -13.07 -8.84 2.82
CA LEU A 131 -14.52 -8.69 2.86
C LEU A 131 -14.87 -7.47 3.72
N MET A 132 -15.41 -6.44 3.10
CA MET A 132 -15.92 -5.28 3.82
C MET A 132 -17.19 -5.68 4.62
N PRO A 133 -17.20 -5.49 5.95
CA PRO A 133 -18.37 -5.83 6.77
C PRO A 133 -19.47 -4.79 6.60
N LYS A 134 -20.73 -5.18 6.81
CA LYS A 134 -21.91 -4.31 6.84
C LYS A 134 -22.17 -3.52 5.54
N VAL A 135 -21.70 -4.02 4.40
CA VAL A 135 -22.05 -3.48 3.08
C VAL A 135 -22.75 -4.54 2.26
N LYS A 136 -23.74 -4.12 1.49
CA LYS A 136 -24.47 -4.95 0.54
C LYS A 136 -24.14 -4.50 -0.89
N PRO A 137 -24.25 -5.40 -1.88
CA PRO A 137 -24.21 -5.00 -3.29
C PRO A 137 -25.26 -3.92 -3.56
N GLY A 138 -24.87 -2.84 -4.22
CA GLY A 138 -25.70 -1.67 -4.51
C GLY A 138 -25.51 -0.49 -3.55
N ASP A 139 -24.89 -0.71 -2.37
CA ASP A 139 -24.64 0.38 -1.42
C ASP A 139 -23.64 1.40 -1.99
N VAL A 140 -23.86 2.68 -1.71
CA VAL A 140 -22.98 3.79 -2.12
C VAL A 140 -22.17 4.25 -0.91
N LEU A 141 -20.85 4.21 -1.03
CA LEU A 141 -19.90 4.61 -0.01
C LEU A 141 -19.32 5.99 -0.33
N ARG A 142 -19.37 6.92 0.63
CA ARG A 142 -18.63 8.19 0.55
C ARG A 142 -17.20 7.97 1.02
N LEU A 143 -16.23 8.24 0.16
CA LEU A 143 -14.81 8.08 0.45
C LEU A 143 -14.22 9.42 0.87
N ASN A 144 -14.00 9.59 2.19
CA ASN A 144 -13.61 10.89 2.75
C ASN A 144 -12.08 11.09 2.81
N ARG A 145 -11.29 10.02 2.65
CA ARG A 145 -9.84 10.07 2.87
C ARG A 145 -9.09 10.00 1.54
N ALA A 146 -8.51 11.13 1.14
CA ALA A 146 -7.64 11.23 -0.01
C ALA A 146 -6.33 11.94 0.37
N THR A 147 -5.24 11.56 -0.31
CA THR A 147 -3.93 12.24 -0.15
C THR A 147 -3.57 13.10 -1.33
N HIS A 148 -4.01 12.71 -2.52
CA HIS A 148 -3.73 13.42 -3.75
C HIS A 148 -5.04 13.56 -4.51
N ILE A 149 -5.28 14.76 -5.01
CA ILE A 149 -6.32 15.06 -5.98
C ILE A 149 -5.58 15.73 -7.13
N GLY A 150 -5.63 15.16 -8.31
CA GLY A 150 -4.88 15.68 -9.43
C GLY A 150 -5.65 15.63 -10.72
N SER A 151 -5.19 16.44 -11.65
CA SER A 151 -5.46 16.32 -13.07
C SER A 151 -4.10 16.31 -13.77
N ARG A 152 -4.09 16.45 -15.10
CA ARG A 152 -2.88 16.37 -15.92
C ARG A 152 -1.77 17.32 -15.48
N ASP A 153 -2.10 18.60 -15.24
CA ASP A 153 -1.08 19.63 -15.02
C ASP A 153 -0.99 20.10 -13.55
N TYR A 154 -2.08 19.96 -12.79
CA TYR A 154 -2.16 20.38 -11.40
C TYR A 154 -2.43 19.21 -10.47
N THR A 155 -1.75 19.16 -9.32
CA THR A 155 -2.00 18.16 -8.27
C THR A 155 -2.01 18.83 -6.91
N LEU A 156 -3.16 18.77 -6.25
CA LEU A 156 -3.31 19.11 -4.84
C LEU A 156 -2.84 17.92 -3.99
N LYS A 157 -1.87 18.19 -3.11
CA LYS A 157 -1.29 17.20 -2.21
C LYS A 157 -1.65 17.51 -0.77
N ALA A 158 -1.94 16.48 0.00
CA ALA A 158 -2.01 16.58 1.45
C ALA A 158 -0.66 17.01 2.03
N PRO A 159 -0.64 17.59 3.25
CA PRO A 159 0.59 17.83 3.97
C PRO A 159 1.45 16.57 4.05
N GLU A 160 2.77 16.75 4.08
CA GLU A 160 3.72 15.63 4.08
C GLU A 160 3.44 14.68 5.26
N ALA A 161 3.48 13.37 4.98
CA ALA A 161 3.30 12.37 6.01
C ALA A 161 4.45 12.45 7.02
N ILE A 162 4.11 12.58 8.30
CA ILE A 162 5.10 12.62 9.37
C ILE A 162 5.65 11.20 9.53
N LYS A 163 6.95 11.03 9.25
CA LYS A 163 7.64 9.75 9.40
C LYS A 163 7.60 9.33 10.87
N GLY A 164 7.29 8.06 11.10
CA GLY A 164 7.31 7.51 12.45
C GLY A 164 8.73 7.40 12.98
N THR A 165 8.94 7.82 14.22
CA THR A 165 10.16 7.57 15.01
C THR A 165 9.95 6.32 15.87
N ARG A 166 10.99 5.82 16.56
CA ARG A 166 10.86 4.71 17.53
C ARG A 166 9.70 4.92 18.52
N ASP A 167 9.46 6.16 18.92
CA ASP A 167 8.47 6.53 19.94
C ASP A 167 7.14 7.03 19.36
N ALA A 168 7.09 7.40 18.07
CA ALA A 168 5.93 8.01 17.44
C ALA A 168 5.51 7.25 16.16
N VAL A 169 4.24 6.87 16.06
CA VAL A 169 3.71 6.16 14.89
C VAL A 169 3.68 7.08 13.67
N LYS A 170 3.93 6.52 12.49
CA LYS A 170 3.77 7.23 11.20
C LYS A 170 2.37 7.81 11.09
N GLN A 171 2.27 9.13 10.88
CA GLN A 171 1.00 9.81 10.71
C GLN A 171 0.78 10.18 9.24
N ILE A 172 -0.31 9.67 8.68
CA ILE A 172 -0.76 10.04 7.34
C ILE A 172 -1.76 11.18 7.49
N LEU A 173 -1.49 12.29 6.81
CA LEU A 173 -2.38 13.44 6.74
C LEU A 173 -3.19 13.37 5.45
N TYR A 174 -4.44 13.79 5.52
CA TYR A 174 -5.38 13.74 4.40
C TYR A 174 -5.79 15.15 4.00
N LEU A 175 -6.28 15.28 2.76
CA LEU A 175 -6.97 16.47 2.31
C LEU A 175 -8.32 16.59 3.02
N ASP A 176 -8.83 17.81 3.11
CA ASP A 176 -10.16 18.07 3.66
C ASP A 176 -11.23 17.41 2.78
N GLU A 177 -12.18 16.73 3.43
CA GLU A 177 -13.28 16.02 2.76
C GLU A 177 -14.25 16.95 2.05
N ARG A 178 -14.19 18.26 2.34
CA ARG A 178 -15.04 19.26 1.73
C ARG A 178 -14.60 19.63 0.31
N LEU A 179 -13.32 19.46 0.00
CA LEU A 179 -12.72 19.85 -1.28
C LEU A 179 -13.12 18.92 -2.43
N PHE A 180 -13.63 17.73 -2.14
CA PHE A 180 -13.95 16.75 -3.17
C PHE A 180 -15.12 15.87 -2.75
N VAL A 181 -15.77 15.29 -3.76
CA VAL A 181 -16.77 14.24 -3.59
C VAL A 181 -16.27 13.02 -4.33
N CYS A 182 -16.05 11.94 -3.57
CA CYS A 182 -15.74 10.64 -4.13
C CYS A 182 -16.77 9.62 -3.63
N ARG A 183 -17.52 9.04 -4.55
CA ARG A 183 -18.50 7.99 -4.26
C ARG A 183 -18.13 6.70 -4.97
N ALA A 184 -18.24 5.60 -4.25
CA ALA A 184 -18.00 4.26 -4.76
C ALA A 184 -19.20 3.37 -4.48
N MET A 185 -19.68 2.68 -5.51
CA MET A 185 -20.73 1.68 -5.40
C MET A 185 -20.15 0.31 -5.12
N VAL A 186 -20.75 -0.44 -4.21
CA VAL A 186 -20.38 -1.84 -3.98
C VAL A 186 -21.00 -2.68 -5.08
N VAL A 187 -20.19 -3.26 -5.96
CA VAL A 187 -20.67 -4.15 -7.03
C VAL A 187 -21.06 -5.49 -6.46
N GLY A 188 -20.22 -6.03 -5.56
CA GLY A 188 -20.46 -7.35 -4.99
C GLY A 188 -19.25 -7.91 -4.24
N ILE A 189 -19.36 -9.19 -3.91
CA ILE A 189 -18.32 -9.95 -3.22
C ILE A 189 -17.86 -11.06 -4.15
N GLU A 190 -16.58 -11.06 -4.48
CA GLU A 190 -15.92 -12.12 -5.23
C GLU A 190 -15.22 -13.09 -4.28
N SER A 191 -14.98 -14.32 -4.76
CA SER A 191 -14.18 -15.31 -4.04
C SER A 191 -13.06 -15.82 -4.94
N GLU A 192 -11.87 -16.04 -4.38
CA GLU A 192 -10.80 -16.76 -5.09
C GLU A 192 -11.16 -18.24 -5.30
N PRO A 193 -10.55 -18.93 -6.29
CA PRO A 193 -10.61 -20.38 -6.35
C PRO A 193 -10.07 -21.01 -5.06
N MET A 194 -10.65 -22.16 -4.66
CA MET A 194 -10.23 -22.87 -3.46
C MET A 194 -8.81 -23.42 -3.64
N ARG A 195 -7.88 -22.95 -2.80
CA ARG A 195 -6.51 -23.47 -2.74
C ARG A 195 -6.34 -24.42 -1.56
N VAL A 196 -5.61 -25.51 -1.76
CA VAL A 196 -5.33 -26.51 -0.73
C VAL A 196 -3.84 -26.51 -0.46
N LEU A 197 -3.45 -26.13 0.75
CA LEU A 197 -2.06 -26.15 1.19
C LEU A 197 -1.82 -27.41 2.01
N GLU A 198 -1.01 -28.30 1.47
CA GLU A 198 -0.58 -29.52 2.14
C GLU A 198 0.61 -29.25 3.05
N LYS A 199 0.44 -29.49 4.35
CA LYS A 199 1.49 -29.42 5.37
C LYS A 199 1.84 -30.85 5.78
N THR A 200 3.02 -31.31 5.36
CA THR A 200 3.59 -32.60 5.78
C THR A 200 5.05 -32.44 6.20
N LYS A 201 5.58 -33.45 6.88
CA LYS A 201 7.00 -33.55 7.25
C LYS A 201 7.63 -34.74 6.52
N ARG A 202 8.94 -34.71 6.33
CA ARG A 202 9.67 -35.81 5.69
C ARG A 202 9.46 -37.10 6.52
N ARG A 203 9.20 -38.23 5.84
CA ARG A 203 8.93 -39.56 6.45
C ARG A 203 7.72 -39.60 7.39
N GLN A 204 6.75 -38.70 7.21
CA GLN A 204 5.48 -38.72 7.94
C GLN A 204 4.32 -39.01 7.00
N ARG A 205 3.50 -40.04 7.31
CA ARG A 205 2.36 -40.44 6.46
C ARG A 205 1.19 -39.45 6.55
N HIS A 206 1.05 -38.77 7.68
CA HIS A 206 -0.02 -37.79 7.90
C HIS A 206 0.27 -36.47 7.17
N VAL A 207 -0.64 -36.07 6.28
CA VAL A 207 -0.62 -34.80 5.55
C VAL A 207 -1.79 -33.93 6.02
N LYS A 208 -1.49 -32.75 6.57
CA LYS A 208 -2.51 -31.77 6.97
C LYS A 208 -2.88 -30.90 5.78
N HIS A 209 -4.11 -31.02 5.30
CA HIS A 209 -4.65 -30.16 4.26
C HIS A 209 -5.25 -28.89 4.87
N VAL A 210 -4.86 -27.73 4.36
CA VAL A 210 -5.40 -26.42 4.76
C VAL A 210 -6.09 -25.80 3.55
N TYR A 211 -7.42 -25.78 3.59
CA TYR A 211 -8.24 -25.16 2.56
C TYR A 211 -8.29 -23.65 2.79
N SER A 212 -8.10 -22.85 1.74
CA SER A 212 -8.24 -21.39 1.79
C SER A 212 -9.08 -20.92 0.60
N LYS A 213 -10.05 -20.05 0.90
CA LYS A 213 -10.94 -19.43 -0.09
C LYS A 213 -11.30 -18.03 0.40
N HIS A 214 -10.45 -17.07 0.11
CA HIS A 214 -10.64 -15.67 0.50
C HIS A 214 -11.74 -14.96 -0.29
N LYS A 215 -12.36 -13.97 0.35
CA LYS A 215 -13.41 -13.11 -0.23
C LYS A 215 -12.88 -11.69 -0.43
N PHE A 216 -13.29 -11.07 -1.53
CA PHE A 216 -12.88 -9.75 -1.95
C PHE A 216 -14.12 -8.89 -2.21
N THR A 217 -14.16 -7.67 -1.68
CA THR A 217 -15.21 -6.71 -2.04
C THR A 217 -14.80 -5.96 -3.30
N VAL A 218 -15.68 -5.92 -4.30
CA VAL A 218 -15.47 -5.15 -5.53
C VAL A 218 -16.26 -3.86 -5.44
N LEU A 219 -15.57 -2.74 -5.57
CA LEU A 219 -16.13 -1.40 -5.65
C LEU A 219 -16.04 -0.89 -7.08
N LYS A 220 -17.01 -0.09 -7.49
CA LYS A 220 -16.97 0.69 -8.73
C LYS A 220 -17.09 2.17 -8.41
N ILE A 221 -16.14 2.96 -8.87
CA ILE A 221 -16.10 4.40 -8.60
C ILE A 221 -17.16 5.08 -9.47
N SER A 222 -18.18 5.66 -8.84
CA SER A 222 -19.32 6.27 -9.54
C SER A 222 -19.07 7.74 -9.84
N GLU A 223 -18.61 8.48 -8.83
CA GLU A 223 -18.43 9.94 -8.88
C GLU A 223 -17.05 10.30 -8.36
N VAL A 224 -16.36 11.15 -9.10
CA VAL A 224 -15.09 11.79 -8.74
C VAL A 224 -15.21 13.23 -9.18
N GLU A 225 -15.48 14.10 -8.22
CA GLU A 225 -15.71 15.52 -8.47
C GLU A 225 -14.92 16.35 -7.46
N ILE A 226 -14.44 17.50 -7.92
CA ILE A 226 -13.70 18.45 -7.12
C ILE A 226 -14.59 19.66 -6.96
N ARG A 227 -14.75 20.12 -5.73
CA ARG A 227 -15.56 21.29 -5.45
C ARG A 227 -14.86 22.56 -5.89
N SER A 228 -15.64 23.55 -6.30
CA SER A 228 -15.12 24.89 -6.57
C SER A 228 -14.70 25.58 -5.27
N LEU A 229 -13.95 26.68 -5.37
CA LEU A 229 -13.54 27.45 -4.19
C LEU A 229 -14.77 28.02 -3.45
N GLU A 230 -15.75 28.52 -4.19
CA GLU A 230 -17.00 29.08 -3.67
C GLU A 230 -17.81 28.04 -2.91
N GLU A 231 -17.96 26.83 -3.47
CA GLU A 231 -18.64 25.71 -2.80
C GLU A 231 -17.93 25.28 -1.51
N TYR A 232 -16.59 25.30 -1.51
CA TYR A 232 -15.82 24.98 -0.33
C TYR A 232 -16.02 26.01 0.79
N GLU A 233 -16.01 27.31 0.45
CA GLU A 233 -16.21 28.40 1.41
C GLU A 233 -17.63 28.41 1.97
N ALA A 234 -18.65 28.17 1.13
CA ALA A 234 -20.03 28.02 1.58
C ALA A 234 -20.19 26.90 2.62
N LEU A 235 -19.56 25.74 2.40
CA LEU A 235 -19.58 24.62 3.36
C LEU A 235 -18.74 24.85 4.61
N LEU A 236 -17.85 25.84 4.57
CA LEU A 236 -17.09 26.27 5.74
C LEU A 236 -17.96 27.15 6.64
N GLU A 237 -18.73 28.06 6.04
CA GLU A 237 -19.64 28.99 6.73
C GLU A 237 -20.89 28.32 7.33
N GLU A 238 -21.38 27.23 6.74
CA GLU A 238 -22.57 26.51 7.23
C GLU A 238 -22.39 25.80 8.60
N LYS A 239 -21.24 25.91 9.25
CA LYS A 239 -20.90 25.16 10.48
C LYS A 239 -20.51 26.07 11.64
#